data_AF-A0A656JQD9-F1
#
_entry.id   AF-A0A656JQD9-F1
#
_cell.length_a   1.000
_cell.length_b   1.000
_cell.length_c   1.000
_cell.angle_alpha   90.00
_cell.angle_beta   90.00
_cell.angle_gamma   90.00
#
_symmetry.space_group_name_H-M   'P 1'
#
loop_
_entity.id
_entity.type
_entity.pdbx_description
1 polymer ?
#
loop_
_entity_poly.entity_id
_entity_poly.type
_entity_poly.pdbx_seq_one_letter_code
_entity_poly.pdbx_strand_id
1 'polypeptide(L)' 'HDCGWMSGCQRCDARMTVHQRSGELRCHHCGYVERVPRQCPSCGKVDLRPVGAGTERAEERLAILFPDFPVL' A
#
# COMPACT_ATOMS: atom_id res chain seq x y z
N HIS A 1 -2.79 -1.61 15.71
CA HIS A 1 -1.42 -1.25 15.27
C HIS A 1 -0.46 -1.82 16.31
N ASP A 2 -0.15 -3.11 16.26
CA ASP A 2 0.31 -3.79 17.49
C ASP A 2 1.70 -4.44 17.37
N CYS A 3 2.23 -4.66 16.17
CA CYS A 3 3.52 -5.33 15.97
C CYS A 3 4.52 -4.57 15.07
N GLY A 4 4.11 -3.46 14.46
CA GLY A 4 5.01 -2.62 13.64
C GLY A 4 5.51 -3.29 12.34
N TRP A 5 4.94 -4.42 11.93
CA TRP A 5 5.35 -5.09 10.69
C TRP A 5 5.14 -4.17 9.48
N MET A 6 6.13 -4.16 8.60
CA MET A 6 6.18 -3.35 7.38
C MET A 6 6.63 -4.24 6.24
N SER A 7 5.92 -4.23 5.12
CA SER A 7 6.25 -5.09 3.97
C SER A 7 7.56 -4.67 3.31
N GLY A 8 8.54 -5.57 3.29
CA GLY A 8 9.84 -5.42 2.62
C GLY A 8 9.90 -6.30 1.37
N CYS A 9 10.64 -5.86 0.37
CA CYS A 9 10.82 -6.63 -0.86
C CYS A 9 11.68 -7.87 -0.60
N GLN A 10 11.29 -9.01 -1.15
CA GLN A 10 12.06 -10.26 -1.04
C GLN A 10 13.25 -10.33 -2.01
N ARG A 11 13.41 -9.32 -2.89
CA ARG A 11 14.45 -9.26 -3.93
C ARG A 11 15.43 -8.09 -3.77
N CYS A 12 15.18 -7.14 -2.87
CA CYS A 12 16.07 -6.02 -2.57
C CYS A 12 15.67 -5.38 -1.23
N ASP A 13 16.43 -4.38 -0.77
CA ASP A 13 16.22 -3.75 0.56
C ASP A 13 15.11 -2.67 0.59
N ALA A 14 14.34 -2.53 -0.48
CA ALA A 14 13.25 -1.55 -0.57
C ALA A 14 11.97 -2.02 0.14
N ARG A 15 11.11 -1.05 0.50
CA ARG A 15 9.74 -1.32 0.98
C ARG A 15 8.79 -1.60 -0.18
N MET A 16 7.77 -2.41 0.10
CA MET A 16 6.68 -2.65 -0.85
C MET A 16 5.60 -1.57 -0.70
N THR A 17 5.06 -1.10 -1.83
CA THR A 17 3.91 -0.19 -1.88
C THR A 17 2.65 -1.00 -2.16
N VAL A 18 1.58 -0.75 -1.40
CA VAL A 18 0.26 -1.33 -1.70
C VAL A 18 -0.41 -0.56 -2.82
N HIS A 19 -0.97 -1.26 -3.79
CA HIS A 19 -1.86 -0.73 -4.82
C HIS A 19 -3.26 -1.24 -4.51
N GLN A 20 -4.11 -0.38 -3.96
CA GLN A 20 -5.38 -0.82 -3.38
C GLN A 20 -6.35 -1.31 -4.46
N ARG A 21 -6.32 -0.69 -5.64
CA ARG A 21 -7.19 -1.04 -6.77
C ARG A 21 -6.94 -2.45 -7.30
N SER A 22 -5.67 -2.89 -7.35
CA SER A 22 -5.29 -4.24 -7.81
C SER A 22 -5.15 -5.26 -6.68
N GLY A 23 -5.11 -4.83 -5.42
CA GLY A 23 -4.94 -5.72 -4.27
C GLY A 23 -3.55 -6.36 -4.19
N GLU A 24 -2.53 -5.65 -4.68
CA GLU A 24 -1.15 -6.14 -4.76
C GLU A 24 -0.16 -5.26 -3.99
N LEU A 25 0.96 -5.86 -3.63
CA LEU A 25 2.16 -5.21 -3.14
C LEU A 25 3.16 -5.16 -4.30
N ARG A 26 3.74 -3.99 -4.55
CA ARG A 26 4.74 -3.78 -5.60
C ARG A 26 6.00 -3.13 -5.07
N CYS A 27 7.14 -3.68 -5.45
CA CYS A 27 8.44 -3.03 -5.30
C CYS A 27 8.71 -2.15 -6.52
N HIS A 28 8.85 -0.84 -6.33
CA HIS A 28 9.20 0.08 -7.42
C HIS A 28 10.69 0.13 -7.73
N HIS A 29 11.54 -0.46 -6.88
CA HIS A 29 12.98 -0.53 -7.14
C HIS A 29 13.35 -1.66 -8.11
N CYS A 30 12.77 -2.85 -7.94
CA CYS A 30 13.11 -4.04 -8.73
C CYS A 30 11.94 -4.67 -9.50
N GLY A 31 10.74 -4.09 -9.40
CA GLY A 31 9.53 -4.57 -10.10
C GLY A 31 8.90 -5.84 -9.52
N TYR A 32 9.33 -6.33 -8.34
CA TYR A 32 8.72 -7.49 -7.69
C TYR A 32 7.25 -7.19 -7.31
N VAL A 33 6.38 -8.17 -7.50
CA VAL A 33 4.95 -8.08 -7.20
C VAL A 33 4.51 -9.31 -6.40
N GLU A 34 3.70 -9.10 -5.39
CA GLU A 34 3.03 -10.17 -4.63
C GLU A 34 1.63 -9.73 -4.19
N ARG A 35 0.79 -10.67 -3.75
CA ARG A 35 -0.55 -10.32 -3.22
C ARG A 35 -0.45 -9.71 -1.83
N VAL A 36 -1.36 -8.81 -1.50
CA VAL A 36 -1.51 -8.33 -0.11
C VAL A 36 -1.88 -9.52 0.79
N PRO A 37 -1.11 -9.80 1.86
CA PRO A 37 -1.44 -10.89 2.77
C PRO A 37 -2.75 -10.60 3.51
N ARG A 38 -3.55 -11.63 3.78
CA ARG A 38 -4.82 -11.47 4.52
C ARG A 38 -4.63 -11.26 6.02
N GLN A 39 -3.46 -11.60 6.55
CA GLN A 39 -3.10 -11.55 7.95
C GLN A 39 -1.65 -11.09 8.07
N CYS A 40 -1.31 -10.38 9.14
CA CYS A 40 0.05 -9.98 9.44
C CYS A 40 0.95 -11.22 9.58
N PRO A 41 2.02 -11.33 8.78
CA PRO A 41 2.96 -12.46 8.87
C PRO A 41 3.68 -12.55 10.23
N SER A 42 3.77 -11.42 10.95
CA SER A 42 4.47 -11.35 12.24
C SER A 42 3.59 -11.70 13.44
N CYS A 43 2.30 -11.34 13.44
CA CYS A 43 1.43 -11.52 14.62
C CYS A 43 0.05 -12.11 14.33
N GLY A 44 -0.26 -12.44 13.07
CA GLY A 44 -1.51 -13.09 12.67
C GLY A 44 -2.75 -12.19 12.62
N LYS A 45 -2.69 -10.92 13.07
CA LYS A 45 -3.85 -10.02 13.01
C LYS A 45 -4.24 -9.66 11.57
N VAL A 46 -5.54 -9.54 11.31
CA VAL A 46 -6.11 -9.21 9.98
C VAL A 46 -6.09 -7.71 9.64
N ASP A 47 -5.89 -6.84 10.62
CA ASP A 47 -5.93 -5.38 10.43
C ASP A 47 -4.59 -4.86 9.88
N LEU A 48 -4.40 -5.00 8.57
CA LEU A 48 -3.29 -4.43 7.82
C LEU A 48 -3.70 -3.10 7.21
N ARG A 49 -2.92 -2.05 7.49
CA ARG A 49 -3.21 -0.69 7.02
C ARG A 49 -2.04 -0.14 6.20
N PRO A 50 -2.31 0.52 5.06
CA PRO A 50 -1.30 1.29 4.35
C PRO A 50 -0.76 2.40 5.24
N VAL A 51 0.55 2.54 5.29
CA VAL A 51 1.24 3.66 5.99
C VAL A 51 1.72 4.66 4.94
N GLY A 52 1.45 5.94 5.19
CA GLY A 52 1.80 7.04 4.28
C GLY A 52 0.66 7.48 3.36
N ALA A 53 0.84 8.66 2.77
CA ALA A 53 -0.01 9.21 1.73
C ALA A 53 0.63 8.91 0.37
N GLY A 54 0.26 7.77 -0.24
CA GLY A 54 0.55 7.53 -1.65
C GLY A 54 -0.26 8.48 -2.54
N THR A 55 0.10 8.57 -3.82
CA THR A 55 -0.66 9.34 -4.82
C THR A 55 -2.12 8.91 -4.88
N GLU A 56 -2.44 7.61 -4.74
CA GLU A 56 -3.83 7.13 -4.68
C GLU A 56 -4.66 7.80 -3.57
N ARG A 57 -4.08 7.98 -2.37
CA ARG A 57 -4.77 8.67 -1.26
C ARG A 57 -4.88 10.17 -1.50
N ALA A 58 -3.90 10.76 -2.18
CA ALA A 58 -3.98 12.15 -2.60
C ALA A 58 -5.08 12.34 -3.64
N GLU A 59 -5.18 11.46 -4.64
CA GLU A 59 -6.24 11.46 -5.65
C GLU A 59 -7.63 11.32 -5.01
N GLU A 60 -7.83 10.32 -4.14
CA GLU A 60 -9.10 10.15 -3.41
C GLU A 60 -9.47 11.40 -2.61
N ARG A 61 -8.48 12.00 -1.92
CA ARG A 61 -8.71 13.19 -1.12
C ARG A 61 -9.00 14.41 -1.99
N LEU A 62 -8.31 14.56 -3.12
CA LEU A 62 -8.55 15.63 -4.09
C LEU A 62 -9.93 15.49 -4.74
N ALA A 63 -10.36 14.27 -5.09
CA ALA A 63 -11.69 14.00 -5.61
C ALA A 63 -12.80 14.38 -4.62
N ILE A 64 -12.58 14.21 -3.31
CA ILE A 64 -13.51 14.66 -2.27
C ILE A 64 -13.53 16.19 -2.15
N LEU A 65 -12.36 16.83 -2.21
CA LEU A 65 -12.23 18.28 -2.01
C LEU A 65 -12.63 19.11 -3.24
N PHE A 66 -12.47 18.55 -4.43
CA PHE A 66 -12.71 19.21 -5.71
C PHE A 66 -13.56 18.30 -6.62
N PRO A 67 -14.83 18.03 -6.26
CA PRO A 67 -15.66 17.06 -6.97
C PRO A 67 -15.95 17.43 -8.43
N ASP A 68 -15.89 18.72 -8.76
CA ASP A 68 -16.15 19.24 -10.12
C ASP A 68 -14.88 19.31 -11.00
N PHE A 69 -13.72 18.97 -10.46
CA PHE A 69 -12.45 18.98 -11.18
C PHE A 69 -11.92 17.55 -11.33
N PRO A 70 -11.82 17.03 -12.57
CA PRO A 70 -11.26 15.70 -12.79
C PRO A 70 -9.81 15.65 -12.29
N VAL A 71 -9.52 14.69 -11.41
CA VAL A 71 -8.14 14.36 -11.02
C VAL A 71 -7.56 13.46 -12.11
N LEU A 72 -6.41 13.86 -12.70
CA LEU A 72 -5.73 13.19 -13.82
C LEU A 72 -5.11 11.83 -13.43
#